data_AF-A0AAT9GME7-F1
#
_entry.id   AF-A0AAT9GME7-F1
#
_cell.length_a   1.000
_cell.length_b   1.000
_cell.length_c   1.000
_cell.angle_alpha   90.00
_cell.angle_beta   90.00
_cell.angle_gamma   90.00
#
_symmetry.space_group_name_H-M   'P 1'
#
loop_
_entity.id
_entity.type
_entity.pdbx_description
1 polymer ?
#
loop_
_entity_poly.entity_id
_entity_poly.type
_entity_poly.pdbx_seq_one_letter_code
_entity_poly.pdbx_strand_id
1 'polypeptide(L)'
;MKKVFIYTAFILGLLPVSLSAQTETKGTIITSSNNVLEGTIKDQLQKKGNIVLLSASGDKKTYSPADVSGFTMNGSKYIAYASDFYKEIVTGKKAALYVRVTDNSGKLLYNGAEVVSVSTAEGKSGDYYLQLKNDDKLNWLSKKNFKDELTKLCADCSLVISNIKSGQSDYTQITKLIEQYNNCQ
;
A
#
# COMPACT_ATOMS: atom_id res chain seq x y z
N MET A 1 -1.43 -28.96 -73.63
CA MET A 1 -1.12 -28.03 -72.51
C MET A 1 -2.38 -27.86 -71.66
N LYS A 2 -2.47 -28.52 -70.51
CA LYS A 2 -3.62 -28.44 -69.59
C LYS A 2 -3.32 -27.39 -68.52
N LYS A 3 -4.14 -26.34 -68.43
CA LYS A 3 -4.01 -25.28 -67.42
C LYS A 3 -4.81 -25.69 -66.17
N VAL A 4 -4.12 -25.85 -65.05
CA VAL A 4 -4.71 -26.06 -63.73
C VAL A 4 -4.86 -24.70 -63.08
N PHE A 5 -6.09 -24.31 -62.76
CA PHE A 5 -6.37 -23.14 -61.91
C PHE A 5 -6.47 -23.62 -60.46
N ILE A 6 -5.54 -23.16 -59.60
CA ILE A 6 -5.61 -23.34 -58.16
C ILE A 6 -6.19 -22.05 -57.58
N TYR A 7 -7.39 -22.13 -56.99
CA TYR A 7 -7.97 -21.07 -56.20
C TYR A 7 -7.42 -21.16 -54.76
N THR A 8 -6.66 -20.15 -54.35
CA THR A 8 -6.21 -19.99 -52.96
C THR A 8 -7.29 -19.25 -52.18
N ALA A 9 -7.97 -19.94 -51.25
CA ALA A 9 -8.89 -19.33 -50.31
C ALA A 9 -8.12 -18.62 -49.20
N PHE A 10 -8.29 -17.30 -49.09
CA PHE A 10 -7.73 -16.48 -48.01
C PHE A 10 -8.70 -16.51 -46.83
N ILE A 11 -8.44 -17.35 -45.81
CA ILE A 11 -9.21 -17.37 -44.57
C ILE A 11 -8.73 -16.21 -43.71
N LEU A 12 -9.54 -15.15 -43.65
CA LEU A 12 -9.37 -14.01 -42.76
C LEU A 12 -9.71 -14.46 -41.32
N GLY A 13 -8.68 -14.88 -40.57
CA GLY A 13 -8.82 -15.26 -39.17
C GLY A 13 -9.09 -14.03 -38.29
N LEU A 14 -10.33 -13.91 -37.80
CA LEU A 14 -10.69 -13.04 -36.69
C LEU A 14 -10.03 -13.58 -35.42
N LEU A 15 -8.92 -12.97 -35.00
CA LEU A 15 -8.36 -13.22 -33.67
C LEU A 15 -9.27 -12.57 -32.63
N PRO A 16 -9.74 -13.31 -31.60
CA PRO A 16 -10.38 -12.68 -30.47
C PRO A 16 -9.35 -11.82 -29.73
N VAL A 17 -9.59 -10.52 -29.70
CA VAL A 17 -8.83 -9.61 -28.82
C VAL A 17 -9.23 -9.97 -27.40
N SER A 18 -8.39 -10.74 -26.72
CA SER A 18 -8.54 -11.01 -25.29
C SER A 18 -8.35 -9.70 -24.53
N LEU A 19 -9.43 -8.93 -24.35
CA LEU A 19 -9.48 -7.88 -23.33
C LEU A 19 -9.21 -8.57 -22.00
N SER A 20 -7.98 -8.45 -21.51
CA SER A 20 -7.70 -8.76 -20.11
C SER A 20 -8.47 -7.74 -19.30
N ALA A 21 -9.60 -8.16 -18.70
CA ALA A 21 -10.34 -7.35 -17.75
C ALA A 21 -9.39 -7.02 -16.59
N GLN A 22 -8.73 -5.87 -16.70
CA GLN A 22 -7.94 -5.30 -15.62
C GLN A 22 -8.98 -4.95 -14.55
N THR A 23 -8.93 -5.63 -13.42
CA THR A 23 -9.94 -5.53 -12.36
C THR A 23 -10.09 -4.09 -11.91
N GLU A 24 -11.09 -3.41 -12.46
CA GLU A 24 -11.43 -2.04 -12.11
C GLU A 24 -11.88 -2.03 -10.66
N THR A 25 -10.99 -1.52 -9.80
CA THR A 25 -11.24 -1.45 -8.39
C THR A 25 -11.76 -0.08 -8.05
N LYS A 26 -13.04 0.01 -7.66
CA LYS A 26 -13.57 1.24 -7.08
C LYS A 26 -12.77 1.62 -5.84
N GLY A 27 -12.47 2.91 -5.71
CA GLY A 27 -11.67 3.43 -4.62
C GLY A 27 -11.85 4.92 -4.42
N THR A 28 -11.26 5.42 -3.34
CA THR A 28 -11.26 6.83 -2.98
C THR A 28 -9.83 7.28 -2.70
N ILE A 29 -9.51 8.52 -3.08
CA ILE A 29 -8.25 9.18 -2.74
C ILE A 29 -8.56 10.36 -1.84
N ILE A 30 -7.78 10.50 -0.76
CA ILE A 30 -7.76 11.70 0.07
C ILE A 30 -6.48 12.46 -0.32
N THR A 31 -6.64 13.57 -1.02
CA THR A 31 -5.50 14.42 -1.43
C THR A 31 -4.79 15.02 -0.21
N SER A 32 -3.57 15.51 -0.37
CA SER A 32 -2.83 16.22 0.69
C SER A 32 -3.54 17.50 1.16
N SER A 33 -4.43 18.06 0.33
CA SER A 33 -5.34 19.16 0.68
C SER A 33 -6.66 18.70 1.30
N ASN A 34 -6.78 17.43 1.70
CA ASN A 34 -7.96 16.79 2.31
C ASN A 34 -9.23 16.72 1.43
N ASN A 35 -9.11 16.96 0.13
CA ASN A 35 -10.22 16.67 -0.80
C ASN A 35 -10.36 15.17 -1.03
N VAL A 36 -11.60 14.68 -1.08
CA VAL A 36 -11.93 13.28 -1.39
C VAL A 36 -12.29 13.17 -2.87
N LEU A 37 -11.61 12.27 -3.57
CA LEU A 37 -11.85 11.98 -4.98
C LEU A 37 -12.27 10.52 -5.13
N GLU A 38 -13.34 10.28 -5.89
CA GLU A 38 -13.85 8.94 -6.15
C GLU A 38 -13.55 8.49 -7.58
N GLY A 39 -13.35 7.20 -7.77
CA GLY A 39 -13.16 6.63 -9.10
C GLY A 39 -12.65 5.19 -9.05
N THR A 40 -12.05 4.77 -10.15
CA THR A 40 -11.35 3.49 -10.25
C THR A 40 -9.87 3.69 -9.99
N ILE A 41 -9.30 2.96 -9.02
CA ILE A 41 -7.87 3.00 -8.72
C ILE A 41 -7.19 1.84 -9.44
N LYS A 42 -6.16 2.17 -10.22
CA LYS A 42 -5.22 1.20 -10.78
C LYS A 42 -3.97 1.13 -9.91
N ASP A 43 -3.75 -0.04 -9.32
CA ASP A 43 -2.59 -0.33 -8.48
C ASP A 43 -1.29 -0.28 -9.30
N GLN A 44 -0.37 0.60 -8.90
CA GLN A 44 1.01 0.65 -9.39
C GLN A 44 2.02 0.72 -8.23
N LEU A 45 1.60 0.34 -7.01
CA LEU A 45 2.36 0.52 -5.77
C LEU A 45 3.73 -0.15 -5.86
N GLN A 46 3.76 -1.47 -6.09
CA GLN A 46 5.01 -2.23 -6.11
C GLN A 46 5.93 -1.87 -7.28
N LYS A 47 5.35 -1.50 -8.44
CA LYS A 47 6.11 -1.26 -9.68
C LYS A 47 6.63 0.17 -9.79
N LYS A 48 5.81 1.16 -9.43
CA LYS A 48 6.08 2.59 -9.66
C LYS A 48 5.98 3.44 -8.41
N GLY A 49 5.52 2.90 -7.29
CA GLY A 49 5.41 3.67 -6.05
C GLY A 49 4.30 4.72 -6.06
N ASN A 50 3.39 4.65 -7.03
CA ASN A 50 2.29 5.59 -7.23
C ASN A 50 0.98 4.83 -7.45
N ILE A 51 -0.12 5.59 -7.49
CA ILE A 51 -1.44 5.08 -7.88
C ILE A 51 -1.99 5.91 -9.03
N VAL A 52 -2.93 5.34 -9.77
CA VAL A 52 -3.63 6.06 -10.84
C VAL A 52 -5.12 6.04 -10.55
N LEU A 53 -5.74 7.22 -10.50
CA LEU A 53 -7.19 7.37 -10.45
C LEU A 53 -7.73 7.57 -11.87
N LEU A 54 -8.75 6.80 -12.21
CA LEU A 54 -9.66 7.06 -13.32
C LEU A 54 -10.96 7.58 -12.73
N SER A 55 -11.24 8.87 -12.94
CA SER A 55 -12.46 9.52 -12.44
C SER A 55 -13.69 9.13 -13.27
N ALA A 56 -14.88 9.50 -12.79
CA ALA A 56 -16.14 9.24 -13.50
C ALA A 56 -16.25 9.96 -14.86
N SER A 57 -15.53 11.07 -15.07
CA SER A 57 -15.46 11.76 -16.37
C SER A 57 -14.53 11.06 -17.37
N GLY A 58 -13.81 10.01 -16.95
CA GLY A 58 -12.78 9.35 -17.75
C GLY A 58 -11.40 9.99 -17.64
N ASP A 59 -11.24 11.04 -16.82
CA ASP A 59 -9.94 11.67 -16.61
C ASP A 59 -9.04 10.76 -15.77
N LYS A 60 -7.81 10.59 -16.25
CA LYS A 60 -6.79 9.75 -15.63
C LYS A 60 -5.71 10.63 -15.01
N LYS A 61 -5.46 10.45 -13.71
CA LYS A 61 -4.42 11.17 -12.98
C LYS A 61 -3.58 10.23 -12.12
N THR A 62 -2.26 10.41 -12.16
CA THR A 62 -1.30 9.70 -11.31
C THR A 62 -1.08 10.49 -10.03
N TYR A 63 -1.01 9.78 -8.89
CA TYR A 63 -0.74 10.35 -7.58
C TYR A 63 0.45 9.63 -6.93
N SER A 64 1.45 10.40 -6.53
CA SER A 64 2.52 9.97 -5.66
C SER A 64 2.10 10.07 -4.19
N PRO A 65 2.88 9.49 -3.25
CA PRO A 65 2.63 9.68 -1.82
C PRO A 65 2.69 11.15 -1.35
N ALA A 66 3.34 12.05 -2.09
CA ALA A 66 3.34 13.47 -1.74
C ALA A 66 2.01 14.18 -2.08
N ASP A 67 1.23 13.62 -3.01
CA ASP A 67 0.00 14.23 -3.50
C ASP A 67 -1.23 13.88 -2.66
N VAL A 68 -1.11 12.91 -1.76
CA VAL A 68 -2.24 12.28 -1.06
C VAL A 68 -1.90 12.04 0.40
N SER A 69 -2.89 12.13 1.28
CA SER A 69 -2.79 11.69 2.67
C SER A 69 -3.08 10.19 2.79
N GLY A 70 -3.90 9.64 1.88
CA GLY A 70 -4.25 8.23 1.86
C GLY A 70 -5.24 7.88 0.77
N PHE A 71 -5.56 6.60 0.65
CA PHE A 71 -6.55 6.11 -0.31
C PHE A 71 -7.19 4.80 0.17
N THR A 72 -8.35 4.47 -0.38
CA THR A 72 -9.02 3.18 -0.18
C THR A 72 -9.15 2.46 -1.50
N MET A 73 -8.74 1.19 -1.54
CA MET A 73 -8.81 0.35 -2.73
C MET A 73 -9.15 -1.08 -2.29
N ASN A 74 -10.16 -1.71 -2.90
CA ASN A 74 -10.64 -3.05 -2.53
C ASN A 74 -10.96 -3.18 -1.02
N GLY A 75 -11.57 -2.15 -0.43
CA GLY A 75 -11.87 -2.11 1.01
C GLY A 75 -10.66 -2.01 1.93
N SER A 76 -9.44 -2.05 1.39
CA SER A 76 -8.20 -1.84 2.15
C SER A 76 -7.90 -0.34 2.21
N LYS A 77 -7.53 0.15 3.40
CA LYS A 77 -7.08 1.53 3.61
C LYS A 77 -5.57 1.61 3.50
N TYR A 78 -5.11 2.72 2.95
CA TYR A 78 -3.71 3.04 2.78
C TYR A 78 -3.47 4.47 3.20
N ILE A 79 -2.31 4.73 3.79
CA ILE A 79 -1.82 6.07 4.12
C ILE A 79 -0.55 6.36 3.36
N ALA A 80 -0.28 7.64 3.14
CA ALA A 80 1.03 8.11 2.70
C ALA A 80 1.84 8.59 3.92
N TYR A 81 3.11 8.21 3.98
CA TYR A 81 4.03 8.67 5.01
C TYR A 81 5.46 8.65 4.47
N ALA A 82 6.26 9.68 4.71
CA ALA A 82 7.67 9.75 4.29
C ALA A 82 7.90 9.26 2.85
N SER A 83 7.11 9.77 1.90
CA SER A 83 7.19 9.43 0.46
C SER A 83 6.91 7.97 0.09
N ASP A 84 6.29 7.18 0.96
CA ASP A 84 5.82 5.82 0.70
C ASP A 84 4.34 5.62 1.04
N PHE A 85 3.75 4.55 0.50
CA PHE A 85 2.44 4.07 0.89
C PHE A 85 2.51 2.90 1.87
N TYR A 86 1.56 2.90 2.78
CA TYR A 86 1.44 1.93 3.85
C TYR A 86 0.01 1.41 3.89
N LYS A 87 -0.16 0.09 3.82
CA LYS A 87 -1.46 -0.56 3.99
C LYS A 87 -1.79 -0.70 5.48
N GLU A 88 -2.98 -0.29 5.87
CA GLU A 88 -3.51 -0.53 7.21
C GLU A 88 -3.85 -2.02 7.39
N ILE A 89 -3.29 -2.64 8.43
CA ILE A 89 -3.52 -4.05 8.79
C ILE A 89 -4.42 -4.16 10.02
N VAL A 90 -4.14 -3.35 11.04
CA VAL A 90 -4.93 -3.25 12.28
C VAL A 90 -5.11 -1.77 12.59
N THR A 91 -6.31 -1.37 12.98
CA THR A 91 -6.56 -0.05 13.55
C THR A 91 -7.37 -0.23 14.83
N GLY A 92 -7.02 0.49 15.88
CA GLY A 92 -7.78 0.51 17.13
C GLY A 92 -7.57 1.78 17.93
N LYS A 93 -7.99 1.75 19.20
CA LYS A 93 -8.02 2.93 20.07
C LYS A 93 -6.63 3.41 20.51
N LYS A 94 -5.66 2.50 20.62
CA LYS A 94 -4.31 2.82 21.12
C LYS A 94 -3.30 2.92 19.99
N ALA A 95 -3.41 2.07 18.97
CA ALA A 95 -2.45 2.01 17.88
C ALA A 95 -3.06 1.53 16.56
N ALA A 96 -2.34 1.82 15.48
CA ALA A 96 -2.56 1.23 14.17
C ALA A 96 -1.28 0.54 13.67
N LEU A 97 -1.44 -0.67 13.13
CA LEU A 97 -0.38 -1.45 12.51
C LEU A 97 -0.49 -1.32 11.00
N TYR A 98 0.62 -0.97 10.36
CA TYR A 98 0.73 -0.81 8.93
C TYR A 98 1.78 -1.75 8.35
N VAL A 99 1.66 -2.03 7.05
CA VAL A 99 2.72 -2.66 6.24
C VAL A 99 3.09 -1.70 5.12
N ARG A 100 4.38 -1.40 4.99
CA ARG A 100 4.87 -0.61 3.86
C ARG A 100 4.69 -1.38 2.56
N VAL A 101 4.08 -0.77 1.55
CA VAL A 101 3.75 -1.42 0.27
C VAL A 101 4.47 -0.80 -0.93
N THR A 102 5.29 0.21 -0.70
CA THR A 102 6.16 0.80 -1.72
C THR A 102 7.59 0.87 -1.22
N ASP A 103 8.52 1.02 -2.16
CA ASP A 103 9.90 1.33 -1.85
C ASP A 103 10.36 2.48 -2.74
N ASN A 104 10.08 3.70 -2.31
CA ASN A 104 10.40 4.91 -3.06
C ASN A 104 11.77 5.49 -2.75
N SER A 105 12.52 4.88 -1.83
CA SER A 105 13.82 5.38 -1.41
C SER A 105 14.79 5.46 -2.59
N GLY A 106 15.39 6.63 -2.78
CA GLY A 106 16.36 6.87 -3.86
C GLY A 106 15.74 6.84 -5.27
N LYS A 107 14.42 6.70 -5.41
CA LYS A 107 13.74 6.84 -6.70
C LYS A 107 13.54 8.31 -7.01
N LEU A 108 13.68 8.65 -8.28
CA LEU A 108 13.26 9.93 -8.80
C LEU A 108 11.74 9.90 -8.96
N LEU A 109 11.04 10.67 -8.12
CA LEU A 109 9.61 10.88 -8.28
C LEU A 109 9.38 12.18 -9.05
N TYR A 110 8.40 12.14 -9.95
CA TYR A 110 8.01 13.29 -10.74
C TYR A 110 6.79 13.93 -10.09
N ASN A 111 6.95 15.15 -9.58
CA ASN A 111 5.85 16.00 -9.13
C ASN A 111 5.57 17.03 -10.25
N GLY A 112 4.74 16.64 -11.22
CA GLY A 112 4.57 17.42 -12.44
C GLY A 112 5.85 17.42 -13.29
N ALA A 113 6.40 18.61 -13.55
CA ALA A 113 7.65 18.77 -14.31
C ALA A 113 8.92 18.65 -13.46
N GLU A 114 8.79 18.62 -12.13
CA GLU A 114 9.92 18.61 -11.21
C GLU A 114 10.30 17.19 -10.78
N VAL A 115 11.59 16.91 -10.79
CA VAL A 115 12.16 15.66 -10.28
C VAL A 115 12.56 15.87 -8.83
N VAL A 116 12.00 15.08 -7.94
CA VAL A 116 12.31 15.13 -6.50
C VAL A 116 13.05 13.85 -6.12
N SER A 117 14.22 14.01 -5.49
CA SER A 117 14.89 12.93 -4.78
C SER A 117 14.19 12.74 -3.45
N VAL A 118 13.67 11.53 -3.22
CA VAL A 118 12.93 11.21 -2.01
C VAL A 118 13.72 10.32 -1.08
N SER A 119 13.82 10.78 0.17
CA SER A 119 14.22 9.96 1.31
C SER A 119 12.97 9.40 1.97
N THR A 120 13.02 8.14 2.37
CA THR A 120 11.89 7.45 2.96
C THR A 120 12.20 6.98 4.38
N ALA A 121 11.19 6.52 5.10
CA ALA A 121 11.39 5.93 6.42
C ALA A 121 12.26 4.66 6.37
N GLU A 122 12.95 4.37 7.47
CA GLU A 122 13.73 3.14 7.65
C GLU A 122 12.89 1.89 7.36
N GLY A 123 13.55 0.82 6.92
CA GLY A 123 12.91 -0.45 6.55
C GLY A 123 12.70 -0.58 5.04
N LYS A 124 11.90 -1.57 4.63
CA LYS A 124 11.60 -1.87 3.23
C LYS A 124 10.14 -2.24 3.00
N SER A 125 9.74 -2.38 1.75
CA SER A 125 8.42 -2.93 1.39
C SER A 125 8.23 -4.30 2.05
N GLY A 126 7.07 -4.52 2.67
CA GLY A 126 6.71 -5.70 3.45
C GLY A 126 7.02 -5.62 4.95
N ASP A 127 7.77 -4.60 5.41
CA ASP A 127 8.01 -4.42 6.84
C ASP A 127 6.79 -3.80 7.55
N TYR A 128 6.67 -4.10 8.85
CA TYR A 128 5.62 -3.58 9.70
C TYR A 128 6.01 -2.24 10.33
N TYR A 129 5.00 -1.40 10.56
CA TYR A 129 5.16 -0.11 11.24
C TYR A 129 4.01 0.09 12.21
N LEU A 130 4.33 0.52 13.43
CA LEU A 130 3.35 0.85 14.46
C LEU A 130 3.23 2.35 14.61
N GLN A 131 2.00 2.84 14.55
CA GLN A 131 1.64 4.21 14.91
C GLN A 131 0.84 4.18 16.21
N LEU A 132 1.25 4.93 17.22
CA LEU A 132 0.43 5.15 18.41
C LEU A 132 -0.58 6.26 18.12
N LYS A 133 -1.79 6.20 18.67
CA LYS A 133 -2.81 7.24 18.37
C LYS A 133 -2.48 8.64 18.89
N ASN A 134 -1.52 8.74 19.80
CA ASN A 134 -0.98 9.98 20.33
C ASN A 134 0.34 10.41 19.66
N ASP A 135 0.80 9.71 18.62
CA ASP A 135 2.04 9.99 17.91
C ASP A 135 1.85 9.75 16.41
N ASP A 136 2.04 10.80 15.60
CA ASP A 136 1.90 10.69 14.14
C ASP A 136 3.03 9.89 13.49
N LYS A 137 4.09 9.55 14.23
CA LYS A 137 5.25 8.80 13.73
C LYS A 137 4.93 7.32 13.48
N LEU A 138 5.37 6.83 12.32
CA LEU A 138 5.46 5.40 12.05
C LEU A 138 6.77 4.83 12.62
N ASN A 139 6.66 3.92 13.59
CA ASN A 139 7.79 3.23 14.21
C ASN A 139 8.04 1.90 13.51
N TRP A 140 9.19 1.75 12.87
CA TRP A 140 9.56 0.55 12.13
C TRP A 140 9.73 -0.66 13.05
N LEU A 141 9.06 -1.76 12.71
CA LEU A 141 9.13 -3.03 13.41
C LEU A 141 9.72 -4.10 12.47
N SER A 142 10.82 -4.68 12.92
CA SER A 142 11.54 -5.76 12.26
C SER A 142 11.77 -6.91 13.25
N LYS A 143 12.13 -8.09 12.74
CA LYS A 143 12.52 -9.21 13.61
C LYS A 143 13.61 -8.87 14.63
N LYS A 144 14.49 -7.90 14.32
CA LYS A 144 15.65 -7.54 15.15
C LYS A 144 15.29 -6.62 16.31
N ASN A 145 14.42 -5.63 16.07
CA ASN A 145 14.05 -4.62 17.06
C ASN A 145 12.66 -4.87 17.68
N PHE A 146 11.93 -5.88 17.22
CA PHE A 146 10.56 -6.18 17.64
C PHE A 146 10.37 -6.19 19.16
N LYS A 147 11.23 -6.89 19.90
CA LYS A 147 11.08 -7.01 21.36
C LYS A 147 11.28 -5.68 22.06
N ASP A 148 12.34 -4.97 21.71
CA ASP A 148 12.71 -3.71 22.37
C ASP A 148 11.71 -2.60 22.03
N GLU A 149 11.35 -2.46 20.75
CA GLU A 149 10.39 -1.44 20.31
C GLU A 149 9.00 -1.69 20.85
N LEU A 150 8.45 -2.91 20.78
CA LEU A 150 7.11 -3.16 21.34
C LEU A 150 7.08 -3.08 22.87
N THR A 151 8.16 -3.46 23.55
CA THR A 151 8.22 -3.30 25.02
C THR A 151 8.16 -1.83 25.41
N LYS A 152 8.78 -0.95 24.61
CA LYS A 152 8.76 0.50 24.80
C LYS A 152 7.42 1.12 24.40
N LEU A 153 6.92 0.81 23.21
CA LEU A 153 5.73 1.44 22.63
C LEU A 153 4.44 0.99 23.32
N CYS A 154 4.38 -0.26 23.79
CA CYS A 154 3.22 -0.84 24.48
C CYS A 154 3.41 -0.93 26.00
N ALA A 155 4.26 -0.08 26.58
CA ALA A 155 4.66 -0.14 27.98
C ALA A 155 3.47 -0.03 28.96
N ASP A 156 2.35 0.57 28.53
CA ASP A 156 1.11 0.71 29.30
C ASP A 156 0.23 -0.56 29.29
N CYS A 157 0.58 -1.62 28.55
CA CYS A 157 -0.15 -2.88 28.57
C CYS A 157 0.67 -4.07 29.11
N SER A 158 0.53 -4.35 30.40
CA SER A 158 1.25 -5.43 31.10
C SER A 158 1.07 -6.82 30.46
N LEU A 159 -0.10 -7.11 29.89
CA LEU A 159 -0.37 -8.37 29.18
C LEU A 159 0.53 -8.54 27.95
N VAL A 160 0.57 -7.51 27.08
CA VAL A 160 1.40 -7.51 25.87
C VAL A 160 2.87 -7.63 26.24
N ILE A 161 3.32 -6.86 27.23
CA ILE A 161 4.70 -6.91 27.73
C ILE A 161 5.07 -8.30 28.27
N SER A 162 4.18 -8.94 29.02
CA SER A 162 4.40 -10.29 29.56
C SER A 162 4.48 -11.35 28.47
N ASN A 163 3.63 -11.26 27.44
CA ASN A 163 3.65 -12.19 26.30
C ASN A 163 4.95 -12.09 25.50
N ILE A 164 5.46 -10.86 25.29
CA ILE A 164 6.73 -10.63 24.59
C ILE A 164 7.92 -11.17 25.40
N LYS A 165 7.97 -10.85 26.70
CA LYS A 165 9.09 -11.24 27.59
C LYS A 165 9.15 -12.75 27.81
N SER A 166 8.00 -13.41 27.95
CA SER A 166 7.92 -14.87 28.13
C SER A 166 8.16 -15.66 26.85
N GLY A 167 8.24 -14.99 25.69
CA GLY A 167 8.37 -15.67 24.39
C GLY A 167 7.07 -16.31 23.90
N GLN A 168 5.95 -16.09 24.58
CA GLN A 168 4.62 -16.53 24.13
C GLN A 168 4.16 -15.79 22.87
N SER A 169 4.76 -14.64 22.57
CA SER A 169 4.55 -13.96 21.30
C SER A 169 5.82 -13.43 20.67
N ASP A 170 5.91 -13.60 19.35
CA ASP A 170 7.04 -13.17 18.53
C ASP A 170 6.58 -12.30 17.34
N TYR A 171 7.55 -11.92 16.49
CA TYR A 171 7.32 -11.08 15.32
C TYR A 171 6.26 -11.64 14.35
N THR A 172 6.10 -12.98 14.28
CA THR A 172 5.10 -13.60 13.40
C THR A 172 3.67 -13.37 13.88
N GLN A 173 3.50 -13.04 15.16
CA GLN A 173 2.20 -12.79 15.80
C GLN A 173 1.92 -11.29 16.01
N ILE A 174 2.69 -10.41 15.36
CA ILE A 174 2.59 -8.95 15.51
C ILE A 174 1.16 -8.41 15.34
N THR A 175 0.42 -8.89 14.34
CA THR A 175 -0.99 -8.49 14.14
C THR A 175 -1.84 -8.76 15.37
N LYS A 176 -1.78 -10.00 15.89
CA LYS A 176 -2.52 -10.43 17.07
C LYS A 176 -2.10 -9.65 18.32
N LEU A 177 -0.82 -9.34 18.46
CA LEU A 177 -0.30 -8.54 19.58
C LEU A 177 -0.84 -7.10 19.55
N ILE A 178 -0.90 -6.47 18.38
CA ILE A 178 -1.44 -5.10 18.28
C ILE A 178 -2.96 -5.10 18.46
N GLU A 179 -3.66 -6.14 18.03
CA GLU A 179 -5.08 -6.33 18.38
C GLU A 179 -5.27 -6.45 19.90
N GLN A 180 -4.43 -7.24 20.59
CA GLN A 180 -4.45 -7.31 22.06
C GLN A 180 -4.15 -5.96 22.68
N TYR A 181 -3.13 -5.25 22.20
CA TYR A 181 -2.77 -3.92 22.69
C TYR A 181 -3.93 -2.94 22.60
N ASN A 182 -4.64 -2.94 21.48
CA ASN A 182 -5.81 -2.09 21.26
C ASN A 182 -7.02 -2.41 22.16
N ASN A 183 -7.01 -3.56 22.84
CA ASN A 183 -8.03 -3.98 23.80
C ASN A 183 -7.56 -3.89 25.26
N CYS A 184 -6.32 -3.46 25.53
CA CYS A 184 -5.85 -3.25 26.89
C CYS A 184 -6.58 -2.06 27.51
N GLN A 185 -7.11 -2.25 28.71
CA GLN A 185 -7.70 -1.19 29.52
C GLN A 185 -6.62 -0.27 30.08
#